data_AF-A0A7V5YFP4-F1
#
_entry.id   AF-A0A7V5YFP4-F1
#
_cell.length_a   1.000
_cell.length_b   1.000
_cell.length_c   1.000
_cell.angle_alpha   90.00
_cell.angle_beta   90.00
_cell.angle_gamma   90.00
#
_symmetry.space_group_name_H-M   'P 1'
#
loop_
_entity.id
_entity.type
_entity.pdbx_description
1 polymer ?
#
loop_
_entity_poly.entity_id
_entity_poly.type
_entity_poly.pdbx_seq_one_letter_code
_entity_poly.pdbx_strand_id
1 'polypeptide(L)'
;MNSGEEKRDAELLGQMKRGLHGELAGSSLFQDVRGLVEGAVREGKNMISSDGTLREILQKAMEIEQATKRFYEEKAISADDDKVKDLFTKLARQEASHYLLVSSLAEYFDRPAEWVESAEFGLRLQY
;
A
#
# COMPACT_ATOMS: atom_id res chain seq x y z
N MET A 1 6.96 -1.38 -4.45
CA MET A 1 5.91 -2.38 -4.12
C MET A 1 6.57 -3.57 -3.47
N ASN A 2 5.91 -4.14 -2.47
CA ASN A 2 6.41 -5.05 -1.44
C ASN A 2 6.78 -6.44 -1.99
N SER A 3 7.67 -6.49 -2.98
CA SER A 3 8.02 -7.67 -3.77
C SER A 3 8.69 -8.78 -2.94
N GLY A 4 9.09 -8.48 -1.69
CA GLY A 4 9.56 -9.48 -0.73
C GLY A 4 8.43 -10.17 0.03
N GLU A 5 7.34 -9.47 0.33
CA GLU A 5 6.17 -10.02 1.05
C GLU A 5 5.35 -10.94 0.18
N GLU A 6 5.01 -10.51 -1.03
CA GLU A 6 4.26 -11.35 -1.99
C GLU A 6 5.00 -12.67 -2.28
N LYS A 7 6.34 -12.65 -2.30
CA LYS A 7 7.15 -13.86 -2.47
C LYS A 7 7.04 -14.80 -1.27
N ARG A 8 7.00 -14.27 -0.05
CA ARG A 8 6.81 -15.07 1.18
C ARG A 8 5.42 -15.67 1.20
N ASP A 9 4.39 -14.89 0.85
CA ASP A 9 3.01 -15.35 0.81
C ASP A 9 2.85 -16.45 -0.25
N ALA A 10 3.47 -16.30 -1.42
CA ALA A 10 3.51 -17.33 -2.45
C ALA A 10 4.24 -18.60 -2.00
N GLU A 11 5.36 -18.47 -1.28
CA GLU A 11 6.09 -19.61 -0.74
C GLU A 11 5.27 -20.37 0.30
N LEU A 12 4.59 -19.65 1.19
CA LEU A 12 3.74 -20.21 2.23
C LEU A 12 2.53 -20.97 1.63
N LEU A 13 1.92 -20.43 0.57
CA LEU A 13 0.90 -21.16 -0.21
C LEU A 13 1.45 -22.44 -0.86
N GLY A 14 2.70 -22.40 -1.34
CA GLY A 14 3.39 -23.57 -1.88
C GLY A 14 3.65 -24.65 -0.82
N GLN A 15 3.98 -24.27 0.41
CA GLN A 15 4.15 -25.18 1.54
C GLN A 15 2.81 -25.80 1.98
N MET A 16 1.73 -25.02 1.99
CA MET A 16 0.39 -25.51 2.34
C MET A 16 -0.16 -26.52 1.34
N LYS A 17 0.09 -26.34 0.03
CA LYS A 17 -0.23 -27.37 -0.97
C LYS A 17 0.47 -28.71 -0.72
N ARG A 18 1.57 -28.71 0.03
CA ARG A 18 2.32 -29.91 0.43
C ARG A 18 1.93 -30.45 1.82
N GLY A 19 0.89 -29.89 2.44
CA GLY A 19 0.40 -30.29 3.78
C GLY A 19 1.20 -29.70 4.94
N LEU A 20 2.10 -28.74 4.69
CA LEU A 20 2.86 -28.05 5.72
C LEU A 20 2.17 -26.72 6.07
N HIS A 21 1.84 -26.52 7.34
CA HIS A 21 1.21 -25.28 7.81
C HIS A 21 2.27 -24.35 8.40
N GLY A 22 2.46 -23.19 7.77
CA GLY A 22 3.31 -22.11 8.28
C GLY A 22 2.50 -20.94 8.85
N GLU A 23 3.13 -20.09 9.65
CA GLU A 23 2.54 -18.84 10.13
C GLU A 23 2.75 -17.71 9.12
N LEU A 24 1.75 -16.83 8.98
CA LEU A 24 1.88 -15.60 8.22
C LEU A 24 2.80 -14.62 8.95
N ALA A 25 3.85 -14.16 8.26
CA ALA A 25 4.68 -13.07 8.75
C ALA A 25 3.91 -11.74 8.65
N GLY A 26 4.18 -10.80 9.56
CA GLY A 26 3.55 -9.47 9.55
C GLY A 26 3.94 -8.62 8.33
N SER A 27 3.06 -7.68 7.95
CA SER A 27 3.29 -6.83 6.78
C SER A 27 4.39 -5.78 7.03
N SER A 28 5.37 -5.69 6.13
CA SER A 28 6.42 -4.66 6.18
C SER A 28 6.06 -3.37 5.45
N LEU A 29 4.90 -3.33 4.77
CA LEU A 29 4.52 -2.26 3.86
C LEU A 29 4.55 -0.87 4.53
N PHE A 30 4.12 -0.79 5.80
CA PHE A 30 4.12 0.47 6.53
C PHE A 30 5.53 1.06 6.70
N GLN A 31 6.54 0.22 6.96
CA GLN A 31 7.93 0.67 7.11
C GLN A 31 8.50 1.13 5.76
N ASP A 32 8.15 0.43 4.68
CA ASP A 32 8.60 0.77 3.33
C ASP A 32 8.03 2.12 2.88
N VAL A 33 6.72 2.35 3.10
CA VAL A 33 6.07 3.62 2.78
C VAL A 33 6.64 4.75 3.64
N ARG A 34 6.84 4.51 4.94
CA ARG A 34 7.46 5.49 5.83
C ARG A 34 8.85 5.90 5.35
N GLY A 35 9.70 4.94 4.97
CA GLY A 35 11.04 5.22 4.48
C GLY A 35 11.04 6.03 3.17
N LEU A 36 10.10 5.77 2.27
CA LEU A 36 9.94 6.53 1.03
C LEU A 36 9.53 7.98 1.31
N VAL A 37 8.55 8.19 2.19
CA VAL A 37 8.08 9.54 2.57
C VAL A 37 9.17 10.32 3.29
N GLU A 38 9.84 9.72 4.27
CA GLU A 38 10.96 10.36 4.99
C GLU A 38 12.13 10.69 4.05
N GLY A 39 12.40 9.84 3.06
CA GLY A 39 13.39 10.10 2.01
C GLY A 39 13.01 11.29 1.13
N ALA A 40 11.77 11.34 0.66
CA ALA A 40 11.27 12.43 -0.17
C ALA A 40 11.29 13.79 0.55
N VAL A 41 10.91 13.82 1.83
CA VAL A 41 10.95 15.04 2.66
C VAL A 41 12.40 15.48 2.91
N ARG A 42 13.32 14.56 3.20
CA ARG A 42 14.73 14.88 3.49
C ARG A 42 15.48 15.41 2.27
N GLU A 43 15.16 14.92 1.07
CA GLU A 43 15.82 15.36 -0.17
C GLU A 43 15.41 16.76 -0.63
N GLY A 44 14.47 17.42 0.05
CA GLY A 44 14.06 18.80 -0.28
C GLY A 44 13.46 18.94 -1.68
N LYS A 45 13.23 17.82 -2.37
CA LYS A 45 12.45 17.81 -3.58
C LYS A 45 11.02 17.99 -3.16
N ASN A 46 10.44 19.14 -3.51
CA ASN A 46 9.05 19.20 -3.96
C ASN A 46 8.90 18.19 -5.11
N MET A 47 8.89 16.90 -4.78
CA MET A 47 8.72 15.80 -5.71
C MET A 47 7.24 15.46 -5.87
N ILE A 48 6.36 16.39 -5.51
CA ILE A 48 4.99 16.42 -6.00
C ILE A 48 5.07 17.01 -7.41
N SER A 49 5.74 16.30 -8.31
CA SER A 49 5.50 16.52 -9.72
C SER A 49 4.03 16.21 -9.94
N SER A 50 3.30 17.20 -10.45
CA SER A 50 1.96 17.10 -11.02
C SER A 50 1.91 16.18 -12.25
N ASP A 51 2.64 15.07 -12.20
CA ASP A 51 2.84 14.17 -13.32
C ASP A 51 1.78 13.07 -13.23
N GLY A 52 0.93 12.98 -14.26
CA GLY A 52 -0.09 11.94 -14.39
C GLY A 52 0.49 10.53 -14.17
N THR A 53 1.79 10.37 -14.41
CA THR A 53 2.56 9.14 -14.14
C THR A 53 2.44 8.62 -12.70
N LEU A 54 2.59 9.47 -11.66
CA LEU A 54 2.51 8.98 -10.26
C LEU A 54 1.09 8.56 -9.90
N ARG A 55 0.09 9.33 -10.34
CA ARG A 55 -1.32 8.99 -10.17
C ARG A 55 -1.65 7.66 -10.83
N GLU A 56 -1.21 7.46 -12.07
CA GLU A 56 -1.42 6.20 -12.80
C GLU A 56 -0.76 5.00 -12.10
N ILE A 57 0.43 5.18 -11.54
CA ILE A 57 1.12 4.13 -10.77
C ILE A 57 0.33 3.78 -9.51
N LEU A 58 -0.12 4.77 -8.74
CA LEU A 58 -0.89 4.54 -7.52
C LEU A 58 -2.26 3.92 -7.82
N GLN A 59 -2.92 4.36 -8.88
CA GLN A 59 -4.18 3.78 -9.35
C GLN A 59 -4.01 2.31 -9.75
N LYS A 60 -2.98 1.99 -10.53
CA LYS A 60 -2.67 0.60 -10.91
C LYS A 60 -2.35 -0.26 -9.68
N ALA A 61 -1.62 0.28 -8.71
CA ALA A 61 -1.34 -0.42 -7.47
C ALA A 61 -2.65 -0.74 -6.72
N MET A 62 -3.55 0.24 -6.56
CA MET A 62 -4.87 0.02 -5.94
C MET A 62 -5.69 -1.06 -6.66
N GLU A 63 -5.67 -1.09 -8.00
CA GLU A 63 -6.36 -2.11 -8.79
C GLU A 63 -5.78 -3.51 -8.55
N ILE A 64 -4.45 -3.63 -8.47
CA ILE A 64 -3.75 -4.88 -8.15
C ILE A 64 -4.16 -5.35 -6.75
N GLU A 65 -4.06 -4.49 -5.72
CA GLU A 65 -4.42 -4.87 -4.34
C GLU A 65 -5.86 -5.36 -4.25
N GLN A 66 -6.79 -4.67 -4.93
CA GLN A 66 -8.20 -5.04 -4.93
C GLN A 66 -8.45 -6.37 -5.68
N ALA A 67 -7.75 -6.61 -6.79
CA ALA A 67 -7.84 -7.86 -7.53
C ALA A 67 -7.28 -9.04 -6.71
N THR A 68 -6.13 -8.86 -6.06
CA THR A 68 -5.50 -9.87 -5.22
C THR A 68 -6.34 -10.19 -3.98
N LYS A 69 -6.93 -9.17 -3.34
CA LYS A 69 -7.91 -9.35 -2.26
C LYS A 69 -9.05 -10.26 -2.69
N ARG A 70 -9.71 -9.95 -3.83
CA ARG A 70 -10.84 -10.74 -4.35
C ARG A 70 -10.42 -12.18 -4.63
N PHE A 71 -9.25 -12.37 -5.23
CA PHE A 71 -8.69 -13.69 -5.49
C PHE A 71 -8.59 -14.51 -4.20
N TYR A 72 -8.04 -13.94 -3.12
CA TYR A 72 -7.95 -14.66 -1.84
C TYR A 72 -9.31 -14.90 -1.20
N GLU A 73 -10.26 -13.98 -1.28
CA GLU A 73 -11.64 -14.20 -0.81
C GLU A 73 -12.31 -15.36 -1.53
N GLU A 74 -12.18 -15.45 -2.86
CA GLU A 74 -12.69 -16.55 -3.66
C GLU A 74 -12.03 -17.89 -3.29
N LYS A 75 -10.71 -17.89 -3.06
CA LYS A 75 -9.99 -19.08 -2.60
C LYS A 75 -10.40 -19.51 -1.19
N ALA A 76 -10.67 -18.57 -0.29
CA ALA A 76 -11.17 -18.89 1.04
C ALA A 76 -12.56 -19.55 0.99
N ILE A 77 -13.44 -19.10 0.10
CA ILE A 77 -14.77 -19.70 -0.11
C ILE A 77 -14.65 -21.12 -0.67
N SER A 78 -13.70 -21.33 -1.58
CA SER A 78 -13.49 -22.60 -2.29
C SER A 78 -12.69 -23.64 -1.50
N ALA A 79 -12.17 -23.30 -0.32
CA ALA A 79 -11.31 -24.16 0.47
C ALA A 79 -12.12 -25.06 1.41
N ASP A 80 -11.85 -26.36 1.36
CA ASP A 80 -12.46 -27.38 2.23
C ASP A 80 -11.78 -27.50 3.60
N ASP A 81 -10.50 -27.12 3.69
CA ASP A 81 -9.71 -27.16 4.92
C ASP A 81 -9.81 -25.81 5.66
N ASP A 82 -10.24 -25.85 6.92
CA ASP A 82 -10.45 -24.66 7.75
C ASP A 82 -9.18 -23.82 7.94
N LYS A 83 -7.99 -24.45 8.00
CA LYS A 83 -6.71 -23.72 8.11
C LYS A 83 -6.36 -23.04 6.80
N VAL A 84 -6.66 -23.68 5.66
CA VAL A 84 -6.48 -23.08 4.33
C VAL A 84 -7.44 -21.89 4.15
N LYS A 85 -8.69 -22.03 4.58
CA LYS A 85 -9.68 -20.93 4.59
C LYS A 85 -9.22 -19.77 5.47
N ASP A 86 -8.74 -20.05 6.69
CA ASP A 86 -8.22 -19.03 7.60
C ASP A 86 -7.02 -18.31 7.00
N LEU A 87 -6.09 -19.03 6.36
CA LEU A 87 -4.95 -18.41 5.67
C LEU A 87 -5.43 -17.44 4.60
N PHE A 88 -6.25 -17.89 3.65
CA PHE A 88 -6.72 -17.05 2.56
C PHE A 88 -7.49 -15.83 3.09
N THR A 89 -8.25 -16.01 4.17
CA THR A 89 -8.95 -14.90 4.83
C THR A 89 -7.96 -13.88 5.42
N LYS A 90 -6.87 -14.33 6.04
CA LYS A 90 -5.82 -13.45 6.56
C LYS A 90 -5.08 -12.71 5.43
N LEU A 91 -4.74 -13.41 4.34
CA LEU A 91 -4.14 -12.79 3.15
C LEU A 91 -5.06 -11.72 2.54
N ALA A 92 -6.35 -12.00 2.38
CA ALA A 92 -7.33 -11.01 1.91
C ALA A 92 -7.40 -9.74 2.79
N ARG A 93 -7.26 -9.89 4.11
CA ARG A 93 -7.21 -8.76 5.05
C ARG A 93 -5.91 -7.96 4.95
N GLN A 94 -4.80 -8.62 4.63
CA GLN A 94 -3.53 -7.97 4.38
C GLN A 94 -3.62 -7.07 3.15
N GLU A 95 -4.14 -7.59 2.02
CA GLU A 95 -4.31 -6.78 0.80
C GLU A 95 -5.31 -5.64 0.98
N ALA A 96 -6.34 -5.81 1.81
CA ALA A 96 -7.23 -4.70 2.19
C ALA A 96 -6.48 -3.58 2.91
N SER A 97 -5.52 -3.92 3.78
CA SER A 97 -4.69 -2.95 4.49
C SER A 97 -3.72 -2.25 3.54
N HIS A 98 -3.18 -2.97 2.56
CA HIS A 98 -2.34 -2.41 1.51
C HIS A 98 -3.11 -1.40 0.66
N TYR A 99 -4.31 -1.75 0.22
CA TYR A 99 -5.20 -0.85 -0.53
C TYR A 99 -5.46 0.45 0.24
N LEU A 100 -5.76 0.37 1.54
CA LEU A 100 -6.00 1.56 2.38
C LEU A 100 -4.76 2.47 2.45
N LEU A 101 -3.57 1.89 2.53
CA LEU A 101 -2.33 2.68 2.54
C LEU A 101 -2.07 3.34 1.19
N VAL A 102 -2.20 2.60 0.09
CA VAL A 102 -1.96 3.13 -1.26
C VAL A 102 -2.98 4.23 -1.61
N SER A 103 -4.25 4.04 -1.25
CA SER A 103 -5.28 5.07 -1.43
C SER A 103 -5.01 6.32 -0.60
N SER A 104 -4.57 6.16 0.65
CA SER A 104 -4.15 7.30 1.49
C SER A 104 -2.99 8.08 0.88
N LEU A 105 -2.03 7.39 0.26
CA LEU A 105 -0.94 8.04 -0.49
C LEU A 105 -1.46 8.76 -1.73
N ALA A 106 -2.36 8.14 -2.49
CA ALA A 106 -2.98 8.77 -3.65
C ALA A 106 -3.71 10.07 -3.24
N GLU A 107 -4.49 10.05 -2.16
CA GLU A 107 -5.15 11.24 -1.62
C GLU A 107 -4.16 12.32 -1.17
N TYR A 108 -3.06 11.92 -0.52
CA TYR A 108 -2.03 12.87 -0.08
C TYR A 108 -1.40 13.62 -1.25
N PHE A 109 -1.09 12.92 -2.34
CA PHE A 109 -0.48 13.52 -3.54
C PHE A 109 -1.48 14.21 -4.48
N ASP A 110 -2.77 13.89 -4.37
CA ASP A 110 -3.83 14.54 -5.14
C ASP A 110 -4.20 15.93 -4.58
N ARG A 111 -3.87 16.21 -3.31
CA ARG A 111 -4.11 17.54 -2.74
C ARG A 111 -3.19 18.56 -3.41
N PRO A 112 -3.72 19.53 -4.18
CA PRO A 112 -2.91 20.65 -4.63
C PRO A 112 -2.34 21.37 -3.40
N ALA A 113 -1.12 21.87 -3.50
CA ALA A 113 -0.41 22.54 -2.42
C ALA A 113 -1.15 23.82 -1.95
N GLU A 114 -2.20 23.67 -1.15
CA GLU A 114 -2.93 24.72 -0.43
C GLU A 114 -2.09 25.33 0.72
N TRP A 115 -0.76 25.26 0.64
CA TRP A 115 0.18 25.64 1.70
C TRP A 115 1.32 26.53 1.19
N VAL A 116 1.07 27.33 0.15
CA VAL A 116 2.01 28.40 -0.29
C VAL A 116 1.40 29.80 -0.25
N GLU A 117 0.08 29.97 -0.08
CA GLU A 117 -0.51 31.33 0.03
C GLU A 117 -0.44 31.95 1.43
N SER A 118 -0.10 31.20 2.48
CA SER A 118 0.05 31.78 3.83
C SER A 118 1.43 32.42 4.11
N ALA A 119 2.38 32.36 3.18
CA ALA A 119 3.68 33.01 3.32
C ALA A 119 3.75 34.43 2.71
N GLU A 120 2.77 34.86 1.91
CA GLU A 120 2.80 36.19 1.25
C GLU A 120 1.90 37.27 1.89
N PHE A 121 1.24 37.01 3.02
CA PHE A 121 0.38 37.99 3.70
C PHE A 121 0.88 38.48 5.07
N GLY A 122 2.21 38.49 5.27
CA GLY A 122 2.81 38.99 6.51
C GLY A 122 3.99 39.92 6.26
N LEU A 123 3.73 41.16 5.82
CA LEU A 123 4.44 42.41 6.14
C LEU A 123 4.15 43.49 5.08
N ARG A 124 2.98 44.14 5.14
CA ARG A 124 2.93 45.54 4.75
C ARG A 124 3.37 46.38 5.94
N LEU A 125 4.66 46.71 5.98
CA LEU A 125 5.14 47.86 6.75
C LEU A 125 4.46 49.10 6.17
N GLN A 126 3.67 49.80 6.97
CA GLN A 126 3.32 51.20 6.71
C GLN A 126 3.90 52.03 7.85
N TYR A 127 4.74 52.98 7.48
CA TYR A 127 5.29 54.05 8.33
C TYR A 127 4.38 55.26 8.22
#